data_AF-A0A941UMC6-F1
#
_entry.id   AF-A0A941UMC6-F1
#
_cell.length_a   1.000
_cell.length_b   1.000
_cell.length_c   1.000
_cell.angle_alpha   90.00
_cell.angle_beta   90.00
_cell.angle_gamma   90.00
#
_symmetry.space_group_name_H-M   'P 1'
#
loop_
_entity.id
_entity.type
_entity.pdbx_description
1 polymer ?
#
loop_
_entity_poly.entity_id
_entity_poly.type
_entity_poly.pdbx_seq_one_letter_code
_entity_poly.pdbx_strand_id
1 'polypeptide(L)'
;RSYTSFSFGLNETEQSLRNWLALPAGFNPRTLQFAADLRSRLQEADGAVGRQEDDLRAVEAVLDHFRNGGFRYTLEPPLLGRDTVDEFLFGTRLGFCEHYASAFVVLMRALAVPARVVTGYQGGETNPVDGFMTVRQSDAHAWAEVWLAGRGWTRVDPTSVVAPVRIEQGLRELARQTGAGPMFNIGTAGDAGWARVIQRLRFNWEAMENSWNQWVLTYSNQQQMNLLERLGFEPDWRVLGILLALAVSIIAAVLAVVSLRHRVRRDPLADLETRFRTRLERAGVQCRASDGLRALNSRLANELAPASRKDAELILRAFERWRYSPASVNVPPAAIRRLRARVRRFRVRFAD
;
A
#
# COMPACT_ATOMS: atom_id res chain seq x y z
N ARG A 1 22.58 -3.06 -8.41
CA ARG A 1 22.88 -3.98 -9.55
C ARG A 1 22.58 -5.38 -9.07
N SER A 2 21.77 -6.14 -9.81
CA SER A 2 21.47 -7.54 -9.50
C SER A 2 22.62 -8.41 -10.02
N TYR A 3 23.17 -9.30 -9.18
CA TYR A 3 24.23 -10.23 -9.57
C TYR A 3 23.57 -11.57 -9.90
N THR A 4 23.19 -11.77 -11.16
CA THR A 4 22.51 -12.99 -11.61
C THR A 4 23.47 -14.17 -11.80
N SER A 5 24.77 -13.89 -11.91
CA SER A 5 25.84 -14.88 -11.95
C SER A 5 26.65 -14.77 -10.66
N PHE A 6 26.53 -15.75 -9.77
CA PHE A 6 27.33 -15.84 -8.55
C PHE A 6 27.83 -17.28 -8.38
N SER A 7 29.01 -17.44 -7.78
CA SER A 7 29.52 -18.71 -7.29
C SER A 7 29.61 -18.64 -5.76
N PHE A 8 29.20 -19.72 -5.09
CA PHE A 8 29.16 -19.78 -3.63
C PHE A 8 29.66 -21.14 -3.13
N GLY A 9 30.38 -21.16 -2.01
CA GLY A 9 30.85 -22.40 -1.38
C GLY A 9 32.05 -23.06 -2.05
N LEU A 10 32.91 -22.32 -2.75
CA LEU A 10 34.16 -22.87 -3.29
C LEU A 10 35.14 -23.33 -2.21
N ASN A 11 35.06 -22.73 -1.01
CA ASN A 11 35.94 -23.00 0.12
C ASN A 11 35.25 -23.83 1.23
N GLU A 12 34.20 -24.58 0.89
CA GLU A 12 33.52 -25.45 1.85
C GLU A 12 34.46 -26.56 2.33
N THR A 13 34.44 -26.82 3.63
CA THR A 13 35.23 -27.90 4.23
C THR A 13 34.44 -29.20 4.23
N GLU A 14 35.13 -30.34 4.27
CA GLU A 14 34.46 -31.64 4.39
C GLU A 14 33.54 -31.70 5.62
N GLN A 15 33.94 -31.05 6.72
CA GLN A 15 33.12 -31.00 7.94
C GLN A 15 31.82 -30.20 7.74
N SER A 16 31.86 -29.10 6.99
CA SER A 16 30.65 -28.35 6.61
C SER A 16 29.73 -29.22 5.73
N LEU A 17 30.31 -29.94 4.76
CA LEU A 17 29.58 -30.77 3.81
C LEU A 17 28.90 -32.01 4.44
N ARG A 18 29.38 -32.52 5.57
CA ARG A 18 28.76 -33.67 6.26
C ARG A 18 27.30 -33.43 6.62
N ASN A 19 26.95 -32.22 7.07
CA ASN A 19 25.56 -31.88 7.40
C ASN A 19 24.65 -31.93 6.17
N TRP A 20 25.21 -31.64 5.00
CA TRP A 20 24.52 -31.66 3.72
C TRP A 20 24.44 -33.05 3.09
N LEU A 21 25.00 -34.07 3.75
CA LEU A 21 24.87 -35.50 3.42
C LEU A 21 23.92 -36.24 4.36
N ALA A 22 23.50 -35.61 5.46
CA ALA A 22 22.72 -36.28 6.49
C ALA A 22 21.32 -36.67 5.99
N LEU A 23 20.93 -37.91 6.29
CA LEU A 23 19.59 -38.46 6.09
C LEU A 23 19.07 -39.05 7.41
N PRO A 24 17.76 -38.89 7.72
CA PRO A 24 17.17 -39.50 8.89
C PRO A 24 17.17 -41.02 8.78
N ALA A 25 17.55 -41.71 9.87
CA ALA A 25 17.56 -43.17 9.91
C ALA A 25 16.13 -43.74 9.90
N GLY A 26 15.93 -44.86 9.19
CA GLY A 26 14.67 -45.59 9.19
C GLY A 26 13.55 -44.97 8.34
N PHE A 27 13.89 -44.10 7.39
CA PHE A 27 12.96 -43.51 6.41
C PHE A 27 13.42 -43.83 4.98
N ASN A 28 12.45 -43.95 4.07
CA ASN A 28 12.63 -44.09 2.62
C ASN A 28 13.58 -45.24 2.20
N PRO A 29 13.37 -46.48 2.70
CA PRO A 29 14.26 -47.61 2.40
C PRO A 29 14.37 -47.93 0.91
N ARG A 30 13.31 -47.75 0.11
CA ARG A 30 13.34 -48.02 -1.34
C ARG A 30 14.18 -46.98 -2.07
N THR A 31 14.11 -45.72 -1.64
CA THR A 31 14.93 -44.63 -2.18
C THR A 31 16.41 -44.89 -1.89
N LEU A 32 16.75 -45.32 -0.67
CA LEU A 32 18.12 -45.69 -0.32
C LEU A 32 18.63 -46.88 -1.13
N GLN A 33 17.80 -47.92 -1.31
CA GLN A 33 18.15 -49.06 -2.15
C GLN A 33 18.36 -48.64 -3.60
N PHE A 34 17.44 -47.85 -4.17
CA PHE A 34 17.56 -47.34 -5.53
C PHE A 34 18.83 -46.51 -5.74
N ALA A 35 19.19 -45.67 -4.76
CA ALA A 35 20.44 -44.91 -4.80
C ALA A 35 21.68 -45.83 -4.75
N ALA A 36 21.66 -46.87 -3.93
CA ALA A 36 22.74 -47.86 -3.89
C ALA A 36 22.91 -48.59 -5.23
N ASP A 37 21.79 -49.07 -5.81
CA ASP A 37 21.78 -49.73 -7.12
C ASP A 37 22.25 -48.80 -8.25
N LEU A 38 21.85 -47.52 -8.20
CA LEU A 38 22.29 -46.52 -9.16
C LEU A 38 23.79 -46.26 -9.02
N ARG A 39 24.31 -46.15 -7.80
CA ARG A 39 25.74 -45.97 -7.54
C ARG A 39 26.57 -47.12 -8.09
N SER A 40 26.16 -48.37 -7.86
CA SER A 40 26.83 -49.55 -8.42
C SER A 40 26.87 -49.50 -9.95
N ARG A 41 25.75 -49.19 -10.60
CA ARG A 41 25.70 -49.05 -12.07
C ARG A 41 26.62 -47.94 -12.60
N LEU A 42 26.71 -46.81 -11.90
CA LEU A 42 27.59 -45.71 -12.30
C LEU A 42 29.07 -46.08 -12.16
N GLN A 43 29.42 -46.86 -11.14
CA GLN A 43 30.78 -47.37 -10.92
C GLN A 43 31.18 -48.47 -11.91
N GLU A 44 30.25 -49.35 -12.30
CA GLU A 44 30.49 -50.39 -13.31
C GLU A 44 30.69 -49.81 -14.72
N ALA A 45 30.03 -48.69 -15.00
CA ALA A 45 30.10 -48.02 -16.29
C ALA A 45 31.44 -47.30 -16.55
N ASP A 46 32.40 -47.28 -15.61
CA ASP A 46 33.68 -46.58 -15.85
C ASP A 46 34.90 -47.02 -15.03
N GLY A 47 36.07 -46.77 -15.62
CA GLY A 47 37.36 -46.74 -14.93
C GLY A 47 37.49 -45.50 -14.04
N ALA A 48 38.58 -45.35 -13.29
CA ALA A 48 38.73 -44.28 -12.29
C ALA A 48 38.63 -42.86 -12.89
N VAL A 49 37.44 -42.26 -12.88
CA VAL A 49 37.18 -40.85 -13.19
C VAL A 49 37.28 -40.01 -11.90
N GLY A 50 37.50 -38.70 -12.03
CA GLY A 50 37.56 -37.80 -10.88
C GLY A 50 36.19 -37.62 -10.20
N ARG A 51 36.18 -37.42 -8.87
CA ARG A 51 34.96 -37.25 -8.04
C ARG A 51 33.94 -36.25 -8.59
N GLN A 52 34.40 -35.16 -9.19
CA GLN A 52 33.51 -34.14 -9.77
C GLN A 52 32.65 -34.69 -10.93
N GLU A 53 33.24 -35.56 -11.75
CA GLU A 53 32.57 -36.15 -12.91
C GLU A 53 31.57 -37.22 -12.46
N ASP A 54 31.91 -37.97 -11.42
CA ASP A 54 30.99 -38.91 -10.76
C ASP A 54 29.76 -38.18 -10.19
N ASP A 55 29.96 -37.07 -9.47
CA ASP A 55 28.87 -36.28 -8.90
C ASP A 55 27.96 -35.71 -10.01
N LEU A 56 28.53 -35.26 -11.13
CA LEU A 56 27.76 -34.77 -12.29
C LEU A 56 26.95 -35.89 -12.96
N ARG A 57 27.52 -37.09 -13.09
CA ARG A 57 26.81 -38.26 -13.62
C ARG A 57 25.67 -38.70 -12.71
N ALA A 58 25.88 -38.65 -11.39
CA ALA A 58 24.83 -38.91 -10.43
C ALA A 58 23.66 -37.93 -10.58
N VAL A 59 23.95 -36.63 -10.73
CA VAL A 59 22.94 -35.60 -10.99
C VAL A 59 22.14 -35.92 -12.26
N GLU A 60 22.83 -36.17 -13.39
CA GLU A 60 22.15 -36.43 -14.66
C GLU A 60 21.32 -37.71 -14.62
N ALA A 61 21.84 -38.79 -14.03
CA ALA A 61 21.11 -40.05 -13.93
C ALA A 61 19.81 -39.92 -13.12
N VAL A 62 19.80 -39.08 -12.08
CA VAL A 62 18.58 -38.80 -11.31
C VAL A 62 17.63 -37.88 -12.08
N LEU A 63 18.15 -36.87 -12.80
CA LEU A 63 17.30 -36.06 -13.69
C LEU A 63 16.66 -36.90 -14.79
N ASP A 64 17.39 -37.84 -15.38
CA ASP A 64 16.86 -38.78 -16.37
C ASP A 64 15.83 -39.74 -15.79
N HIS A 65 15.96 -40.11 -14.51
CA HIS A 65 14.91 -40.85 -13.82
C HIS A 65 13.61 -40.03 -13.75
N PHE A 66 13.68 -38.73 -13.42
CA PHE A 66 12.49 -37.86 -13.44
C PHE A 66 11.94 -37.65 -14.85
N ARG A 67 12.82 -37.46 -15.83
CA ARG A 67 12.47 -37.25 -17.25
C ARG A 67 11.72 -38.45 -17.84
N ASN A 68 12.21 -39.66 -17.59
CA ASN A 68 11.74 -40.89 -18.24
C ASN A 68 10.85 -41.77 -17.34
N GLY A 69 10.74 -41.45 -16.05
CA GLY A 69 10.03 -42.25 -15.05
C GLY A 69 8.50 -42.09 -15.05
N GLY A 70 7.93 -41.32 -15.98
CA GLY A 70 6.48 -41.08 -16.04
C GLY A 70 5.96 -40.16 -14.94
N PHE A 71 6.81 -39.26 -14.45
CA PHE A 71 6.44 -38.25 -13.47
C PHE A 71 5.55 -37.17 -14.08
N ARG A 72 4.60 -36.64 -13.30
CA ARG A 72 3.73 -35.53 -13.74
C ARG A 72 3.63 -34.45 -12.69
N TYR A 73 3.68 -33.21 -13.16
CA TYR A 73 3.49 -32.05 -12.30
C TYR A 73 2.00 -31.79 -12.06
N THR A 74 1.61 -31.65 -10.79
CA THR A 74 0.24 -31.30 -10.38
C THR A 74 0.26 -30.46 -9.10
N LEU A 75 -0.68 -29.53 -8.98
CA LEU A 75 -0.91 -28.73 -7.76
C LEU A 75 -1.78 -29.45 -6.74
N GLU A 76 -2.39 -30.57 -7.13
CA GLU A 76 -3.26 -31.39 -6.28
C GLU A 76 -2.72 -32.83 -6.23
N PRO A 77 -1.50 -33.06 -5.70
CA PRO A 77 -1.00 -34.42 -5.54
C PRO A 77 -1.76 -35.15 -4.42
N PRO A 78 -1.84 -36.48 -4.48
CA PRO A 78 -2.34 -37.28 -3.37
C PRO A 78 -1.49 -37.06 -2.11
N LEU A 79 -2.11 -37.22 -0.94
CA LEU A 79 -1.40 -37.16 0.34
C LEU A 79 -0.39 -38.31 0.43
N LEU A 80 0.82 -37.99 0.88
CA LEU A 80 1.88 -38.94 1.14
C LEU A 80 1.97 -39.21 2.64
N GLY A 81 2.37 -40.42 2.99
CA GLY A 81 2.50 -40.93 4.34
C GLY A 81 3.88 -40.66 4.96
N ARG A 82 4.42 -41.69 5.62
CA ARG A 82 5.66 -41.59 6.39
C ARG A 82 6.90 -41.54 5.50
N ASP A 83 6.94 -42.41 4.48
CA ASP A 83 8.07 -42.54 3.57
C ASP A 83 7.77 -41.77 2.29
N THR A 84 7.64 -40.45 2.46
CA THR A 84 7.14 -39.54 1.41
C THR A 84 7.92 -39.63 0.10
N VAL A 85 9.24 -39.82 0.16
CA VAL A 85 10.06 -39.93 -1.05
C VAL A 85 9.86 -41.27 -1.74
N ASP A 86 9.74 -42.37 -0.98
CA ASP A 86 9.42 -43.69 -1.54
C ASP A 86 8.04 -43.70 -2.21
N GLU A 87 7.04 -43.17 -1.52
CA GLU A 87 5.67 -43.09 -1.99
C GLU A 87 5.56 -42.21 -3.24
N PHE A 88 6.32 -41.13 -3.31
CA PHE A 88 6.39 -40.28 -4.49
C PHE A 88 7.12 -40.92 -5.67
N LEU A 89 8.36 -41.37 -5.49
CA LEU A 89 9.22 -41.90 -6.57
C LEU A 89 8.65 -43.19 -7.19
N PHE A 90 8.11 -44.06 -6.34
CA PHE A 90 7.74 -45.41 -6.75
C PHE A 90 6.26 -45.74 -6.62
N GLY A 91 5.46 -44.80 -6.11
CA GLY A 91 4.01 -44.91 -6.03
C GLY A 91 3.34 -43.90 -6.95
N THR A 92 3.13 -42.70 -6.45
CA THR A 92 2.23 -41.71 -7.06
C THR A 92 2.83 -41.07 -8.30
N ARG A 93 4.11 -40.68 -8.26
CA ARG A 93 4.81 -39.90 -9.31
C ARG A 93 4.09 -38.61 -9.71
N LEU A 94 3.19 -38.14 -8.86
CA LEU A 94 2.41 -36.92 -8.99
C LEU A 94 2.85 -35.97 -7.88
N GLY A 95 3.31 -34.78 -8.23
CA GLY A 95 3.83 -33.83 -7.26
C GLY A 95 3.98 -32.42 -7.83
N PHE A 96 4.33 -31.48 -6.97
CA PHE A 96 4.77 -30.12 -7.33
C PHE A 96 6.23 -29.92 -6.93
N CYS A 97 6.75 -28.70 -7.11
CA CYS A 97 8.18 -28.37 -6.99
C CYS A 97 8.86 -28.90 -5.72
N GLU A 98 8.21 -28.83 -4.55
CA GLU A 98 8.78 -29.36 -3.31
C GLU A 98 8.99 -30.88 -3.33
N HIS A 99 8.08 -31.63 -3.95
CA HIS A 99 8.19 -33.09 -4.07
C HIS A 99 9.42 -33.48 -4.88
N TYR A 100 9.58 -32.84 -6.05
CA TYR A 100 10.72 -33.05 -6.94
C TYR A 100 12.04 -32.61 -6.29
N ALA A 101 12.08 -31.41 -5.71
CA ALA A 101 13.27 -30.90 -5.04
C ALA A 101 13.69 -31.76 -3.85
N SER A 102 12.74 -32.18 -3.02
CA SER A 102 13.00 -33.01 -1.83
C SER A 102 13.47 -34.41 -2.22
N ALA A 103 12.77 -35.06 -3.15
CA ALA A 103 13.14 -36.39 -3.62
C ALA A 103 14.52 -36.40 -4.29
N PHE A 104 14.81 -35.39 -5.12
CA PHE A 104 16.13 -35.21 -5.71
C PHE A 104 17.22 -35.03 -4.65
N VAL A 105 17.01 -34.16 -3.65
CA VAL A 105 17.99 -33.94 -2.58
C VAL A 105 18.24 -35.21 -1.76
N VAL A 106 17.20 -35.97 -1.43
CA VAL A 106 17.34 -37.23 -0.71
C VAL A 106 18.15 -38.24 -1.54
N LEU A 107 17.88 -38.36 -2.84
CA LEU A 107 18.66 -39.21 -3.74
C LEU A 107 20.12 -38.77 -3.83
N MET A 108 20.39 -37.47 -3.99
CA MET A 108 21.77 -36.94 -4.04
C MET A 108 22.54 -37.26 -2.76
N ARG A 109 21.93 -37.04 -1.59
CA ARG A 109 22.54 -37.36 -0.30
C ARG A 109 22.82 -38.86 -0.16
N ALA A 110 21.89 -39.70 -0.60
CA ALA A 110 22.06 -41.16 -0.60
C ALA A 110 23.19 -41.61 -1.56
N LEU A 111 23.42 -40.85 -2.64
CA LEU A 111 24.55 -41.02 -3.58
C LEU A 111 25.85 -40.38 -3.08
N ALA A 112 25.88 -39.87 -1.85
CA ALA A 112 27.02 -39.18 -1.23
C ALA A 112 27.40 -37.83 -1.88
N VAL A 113 26.47 -37.20 -2.58
CA VAL A 113 26.58 -35.84 -3.12
C VAL A 113 25.94 -34.84 -2.14
N PRO A 114 26.68 -33.88 -1.57
CA PRO A 114 26.11 -32.92 -0.63
C PRO A 114 25.04 -32.07 -1.33
N ALA A 115 23.83 -32.05 -0.76
CA ALA A 115 22.67 -31.44 -1.41
C ALA A 115 21.72 -30.75 -0.42
N ARG A 116 20.98 -29.75 -0.90
CA ARG A 116 19.99 -29.02 -0.09
C ARG A 116 18.81 -28.55 -0.92
N VAL A 117 17.66 -28.45 -0.28
CA VAL A 117 16.47 -27.80 -0.84
C VAL A 117 16.62 -26.29 -0.63
N VAL A 118 16.28 -25.52 -1.66
CA VAL A 118 16.17 -24.07 -1.58
C VAL A 118 14.76 -23.67 -1.99
N THR A 119 14.14 -22.84 -1.15
CA THR A 119 12.81 -22.30 -1.38
C THR A 119 12.90 -20.80 -1.67
N GLY A 120 12.06 -20.31 -2.58
CA GLY A 120 12.00 -18.90 -2.91
C GLY A 120 10.93 -18.66 -3.97
N TYR A 121 11.23 -17.79 -4.92
CA TYR A 121 10.36 -17.48 -6.04
C TYR A 121 11.13 -17.64 -7.33
N GLN A 122 10.45 -18.12 -8.37
CA GLN A 122 11.02 -18.27 -9.70
C GLN A 122 10.10 -17.65 -10.75
N GLY A 123 10.69 -16.84 -11.62
CA GLY A 123 9.98 -16.10 -12.65
C GLY A 123 9.56 -14.73 -12.13
N GLY A 124 8.26 -14.47 -12.19
CA GLY A 124 7.69 -13.14 -12.03
C GLY A 124 7.21 -12.58 -13.36
N GLU A 125 6.29 -11.63 -13.29
CA GLU A 125 5.66 -11.03 -14.46
C GLU A 125 6.18 -9.59 -14.60
N THR A 126 6.89 -9.31 -15.69
CA THR A 126 7.31 -7.94 -16.00
C THR A 126 6.11 -7.16 -16.50
N ASN A 127 5.75 -6.11 -15.76
CA ASN A 127 4.70 -5.19 -16.14
C ASN A 127 5.19 -4.35 -17.34
N PRO A 128 4.54 -4.42 -18.51
CA PRO A 128 4.97 -3.69 -19.70
C PRO A 128 4.77 -2.17 -19.58
N VAL A 129 4.03 -1.69 -18.58
CA VAL A 129 3.70 -0.26 -18.40
C VAL A 129 4.85 0.51 -17.76
N ASP A 130 5.42 -0.02 -16.68
CA ASP A 130 6.48 0.63 -15.90
C ASP A 130 7.81 -0.15 -15.91
N GLY A 131 7.84 -1.34 -16.52
CA GLY A 131 9.03 -2.19 -16.62
C GLY A 131 9.39 -2.92 -15.33
N PHE A 132 8.56 -2.86 -14.29
CA PHE A 132 8.83 -3.53 -13.02
C PHE A 132 8.41 -5.00 -13.07
N MET A 133 9.27 -5.88 -12.53
CA MET A 133 8.95 -7.29 -12.35
C MET A 133 8.18 -7.51 -11.05
N THR A 134 6.97 -8.04 -11.19
CA THR A 134 6.12 -8.41 -10.04
C THR A 134 6.31 -9.88 -9.73
N VAL A 135 6.72 -10.18 -8.51
CA VAL A 135 6.87 -11.55 -7.98
C VAL A 135 5.75 -11.80 -6.97
N ARG A 136 4.96 -12.86 -7.17
CA ARG A 136 3.76 -13.17 -6.37
C ARG A 136 3.92 -14.47 -5.62
N GLN A 137 3.01 -14.71 -4.65
CA GLN A 137 2.91 -16.00 -3.96
C GLN A 137 2.70 -17.18 -4.92
N SER A 138 2.02 -16.97 -6.05
CA SER A 138 1.88 -18.00 -7.10
C SER A 138 3.20 -18.38 -7.78
N ASP A 139 4.24 -17.55 -7.63
CA ASP A 139 5.56 -17.78 -8.19
C ASP A 139 6.50 -18.50 -7.21
N ALA A 140 5.98 -18.87 -6.03
CA ALA A 140 6.70 -19.68 -5.05
C ALA A 140 7.23 -20.96 -5.71
N HIS A 141 8.49 -21.27 -5.44
CA HIS A 141 9.19 -22.37 -6.07
C HIS A 141 10.24 -22.97 -5.15
N ALA A 142 10.47 -24.27 -5.31
CA ALA A 142 11.51 -25.01 -4.62
C ALA A 142 12.40 -25.70 -5.66
N TRP A 143 13.71 -25.57 -5.49
CA TRP A 143 14.73 -26.24 -6.30
C TRP A 143 15.78 -26.91 -5.40
N ALA A 144 16.73 -27.61 -6.00
CA ALA A 144 17.83 -28.24 -5.30
C ALA A 144 19.16 -27.51 -5.59
N GLU A 145 20.07 -27.52 -4.63
CA GLU A 145 21.47 -27.21 -4.87
C GLU A 145 22.33 -28.40 -4.49
N VAL A 146 23.30 -28.71 -5.33
CA VAL A 146 24.32 -29.73 -5.07
C VAL A 146 25.67 -29.05 -4.98
N TRP A 147 26.52 -29.51 -4.06
CA TRP A 147 27.89 -29.04 -4.00
C TRP A 147 28.75 -29.89 -4.93
N LEU A 148 29.45 -29.23 -5.85
CA LEU A 148 30.38 -29.87 -6.79
C LEU A 148 31.79 -29.33 -6.56
N ALA A 149 32.77 -30.23 -6.45
CA ALA A 149 34.16 -29.84 -6.31
C ALA A 149 34.57 -28.90 -7.45
N GLY A 150 35.25 -27.79 -7.12
CA GLY A 150 35.68 -26.77 -8.08
C GLY A 150 34.58 -25.84 -8.62
N ARG A 151 33.29 -26.10 -8.36
CA ARG A 151 32.16 -25.23 -8.76
C ARG A 151 31.39 -24.65 -7.57
N GLY A 152 31.45 -25.31 -6.41
CA GLY A 152 30.69 -24.95 -5.23
C GLY A 152 29.22 -25.38 -5.35
N TRP A 153 28.34 -24.66 -4.64
CA TRP A 153 26.90 -24.88 -4.69
C TRP A 153 26.34 -24.52 -6.06
N THR A 154 25.82 -25.53 -6.75
CA THR A 154 25.28 -25.45 -8.10
C THR A 154 23.79 -25.74 -8.06
N ARG A 155 23.00 -24.84 -8.65
CA ARG A 155 21.54 -24.99 -8.77
C ARG A 155 21.19 -26.11 -9.74
N VAL A 156 20.28 -26.98 -9.32
CA VAL A 156 19.63 -28.00 -10.13
C VAL A 156 18.13 -27.92 -9.87
N ASP A 157 17.32 -27.85 -10.94
CA ASP A 157 15.87 -27.81 -10.83
C ASP A 157 15.25 -29.08 -11.44
N PRO A 158 14.92 -30.10 -10.63
CA PRO A 158 14.34 -31.33 -11.13
C PRO A 158 12.92 -31.14 -11.70
N THR A 159 12.25 -30.02 -11.38
CA THR A 159 10.96 -29.67 -11.99
C THR A 159 11.14 -29.36 -13.49
N SER A 160 12.30 -28.84 -13.89
CA SER A 160 12.54 -28.41 -15.28
C SER A 160 12.49 -29.55 -16.29
N VAL A 161 12.86 -30.78 -15.89
CA VAL A 161 12.83 -31.95 -16.78
C VAL A 161 11.46 -32.61 -16.88
N VAL A 162 10.53 -32.26 -15.98
CA VAL A 162 9.16 -32.79 -15.95
C VAL A 162 8.13 -31.78 -16.46
N ALA A 163 8.32 -30.50 -16.15
CA ALA A 163 7.44 -29.40 -16.54
C ALA A 163 8.25 -28.20 -17.04
N PRO A 164 8.91 -28.27 -18.21
CA PRO A 164 9.74 -27.18 -18.73
C PRO A 164 8.94 -25.88 -18.92
N VAL A 165 7.66 -25.97 -19.32
CA VAL A 165 6.75 -24.83 -19.47
C VAL A 165 6.57 -24.04 -18.16
N ARG A 166 6.64 -24.69 -16.98
CA ARG A 166 6.57 -24.00 -15.67
C ARG A 166 7.73 -23.05 -15.46
N ILE A 167 8.90 -23.43 -15.95
CA ILE A 167 10.16 -22.72 -15.79
C ILE A 167 10.26 -21.58 -16.81
N GLU A 168 9.86 -21.85 -18.05
CA GLU A 168 9.93 -20.90 -19.16
C GLU A 168 8.80 -19.86 -19.13
N GLN A 169 7.59 -20.26 -18.76
CA GLN A 169 6.36 -19.45 -18.91
C GLN A 169 5.60 -19.22 -17.59
N GLY A 170 6.05 -19.81 -16.47
CA GLY A 170 5.47 -19.61 -15.14
C GLY A 170 4.29 -20.54 -14.80
N LEU A 171 3.86 -20.54 -13.53
CA LEU A 171 2.83 -21.48 -13.01
C LEU A 171 1.47 -21.29 -13.66
N ARG A 172 1.10 -20.03 -13.91
CA ARG A 172 -0.21 -19.67 -14.45
C ARG A 172 -0.40 -20.23 -15.84
N GLU A 173 0.63 -20.18 -16.68
CA GLU A 173 0.54 -20.68 -18.05
C GLU A 173 0.44 -22.21 -18.07
N LEU A 174 1.19 -22.90 -17.20
CA LEU A 174 1.01 -24.34 -17.00
C LEU A 174 -0.40 -24.70 -16.52
N ALA A 175 -0.95 -23.99 -15.51
CA ALA A 175 -2.30 -24.21 -15.01
C ALA A 175 -3.37 -24.01 -16.11
N ARG A 176 -3.19 -23.02 -16.99
CA ARG A 176 -4.05 -22.80 -18.16
C ARG A 176 -3.97 -23.95 -19.19
N GLN A 177 -2.77 -24.45 -19.47
CA GLN A 177 -2.57 -25.53 -20.44
C GLN A 177 -3.05 -26.89 -19.92
N THR A 178 -2.89 -27.14 -18.62
CA THR A 178 -3.26 -28.41 -17.97
C THR A 178 -4.70 -28.45 -17.48
N GLY A 179 -5.41 -27.31 -17.47
CA GLY A 179 -6.78 -27.21 -16.97
C GLY A 179 -6.91 -27.38 -15.46
N ALA A 180 -5.80 -27.36 -14.71
CA ALA A 180 -5.77 -27.55 -13.27
C ALA A 180 -6.08 -26.22 -12.54
N GLY A 181 -7.31 -26.07 -12.04
CA GLY A 181 -7.68 -25.04 -11.05
C GLY A 181 -8.94 -24.23 -11.38
N PRO A 182 -9.99 -24.26 -10.53
CA PRO A 182 -11.22 -23.48 -10.75
C PRO A 182 -11.03 -21.95 -10.67
N MET A 183 -9.96 -21.47 -10.03
CA MET A 183 -9.67 -20.04 -9.88
C MET A 183 -8.91 -19.44 -11.10
N PHE A 184 -8.22 -20.27 -11.89
CA PHE A 184 -7.41 -19.83 -13.04
C PHE A 184 -8.15 -19.98 -14.39
N ASN A 185 -9.36 -20.55 -14.37
CA ASN A 185 -10.23 -20.75 -15.53
C ASN A 185 -11.15 -19.54 -15.85
N ILE A 186 -10.92 -18.37 -15.25
CA ILE A 186 -11.60 -17.13 -15.67
C ILE A 186 -11.01 -16.70 -17.02
N GLY A 187 -11.48 -17.31 -18.11
CA GLY A 187 -11.12 -16.93 -19.48
C GLY A 187 -11.22 -18.02 -20.55
N THR A 188 -11.54 -19.27 -20.20
CA THR A 188 -11.55 -20.39 -21.15
C THR A 188 -12.97 -20.77 -21.58
N ALA A 189 -13.59 -19.90 -22.40
CA ALA A 189 -14.58 -20.23 -23.44
C ALA A 189 -15.45 -19.00 -23.75
N GLY A 190 -14.97 -18.06 -24.57
CA GLY A 190 -15.87 -17.07 -25.19
C GLY A 190 -15.26 -15.74 -25.64
N ASP A 191 -14.32 -15.16 -24.90
CA ASP A 191 -13.95 -13.75 -25.16
C ASP A 191 -12.47 -13.43 -24.87
N ALA A 192 -11.60 -13.78 -25.82
CA ALA A 192 -10.18 -13.42 -25.80
C ALA A 192 -9.94 -11.90 -25.80
N GLY A 193 -10.95 -11.09 -26.18
CA GLY A 193 -10.90 -9.63 -26.14
C GLY A 193 -10.94 -9.05 -24.72
N TRP A 194 -11.94 -9.45 -23.93
CA TRP A 194 -12.10 -8.97 -22.55
C TRP A 194 -10.97 -9.40 -21.64
N ALA A 195 -10.42 -10.61 -21.83
CA ALA A 195 -9.25 -11.06 -21.09
C ALA A 195 -8.06 -10.11 -21.25
N ARG A 196 -7.79 -9.63 -22.48
CA ARG A 196 -6.71 -8.65 -22.73
C ARG A 196 -7.00 -7.29 -22.12
N VAL A 197 -8.26 -6.84 -22.16
CA VAL A 197 -8.67 -5.56 -21.55
C VAL A 197 -8.49 -5.61 -20.03
N ILE A 198 -8.96 -6.67 -19.38
CA ILE A 198 -8.79 -6.88 -17.94
C ILE A 198 -7.29 -6.94 -17.59
N GLN A 199 -6.49 -7.64 -18.39
CA GLN A 199 -5.04 -7.73 -18.17
C GLN A 199 -4.36 -6.36 -18.27
N ARG A 200 -4.73 -5.51 -19.25
CA ARG A 200 -4.24 -4.13 -19.37
C ARG A 200 -4.65 -3.26 -18.18
N LEU A 201 -5.90 -3.36 -17.73
CA LEU A 201 -6.39 -2.63 -16.57
C LEU A 201 -5.63 -3.04 -15.31
N ARG A 202 -5.38 -4.34 -15.13
CA ARG A 202 -4.57 -4.85 -14.01
C ARG A 202 -3.14 -4.29 -14.08
N PHE A 203 -2.46 -4.35 -15.22
CA PHE A 203 -1.10 -3.81 -15.34
C PHE A 203 -1.03 -2.31 -15.07
N ASN A 204 -2.00 -1.53 -15.55
CA ASN A 204 -2.08 -0.11 -15.23
C ASN A 204 -2.32 0.12 -13.74
N TRP A 205 -3.22 -0.65 -13.11
CA TRP A 205 -3.47 -0.56 -11.68
C TRP A 205 -2.22 -0.91 -10.86
N GLU A 206 -1.52 -2.00 -11.22
CA GLU A 206 -0.27 -2.41 -10.58
C GLU A 206 0.83 -1.36 -10.72
N ALA A 207 0.95 -0.72 -11.88
CA ALA A 207 1.88 0.39 -12.09
C ALA A 207 1.51 1.63 -11.25
N MET A 208 0.21 1.91 -11.09
CA MET A 208 -0.28 2.99 -10.23
C MET A 208 0.00 2.69 -8.76
N GLU A 209 -0.28 1.46 -8.31
CA GLU A 209 -0.01 1.00 -6.95
C GLU A 209 1.49 1.03 -6.65
N ASN A 210 2.33 0.55 -7.58
CA ASN A 210 3.78 0.62 -7.46
C ASN A 210 4.26 2.08 -7.38
N SER A 211 3.74 2.96 -8.24
CA SER A 211 4.06 4.40 -8.21
C SER A 211 3.65 5.05 -6.89
N TRP A 212 2.46 4.73 -6.38
CA TRP A 212 1.99 5.19 -5.08
C TRP A 212 2.85 4.65 -3.94
N ASN A 213 3.18 3.36 -3.94
CA ASN A 213 4.03 2.75 -2.92
C ASN A 213 5.42 3.40 -2.92
N GLN A 214 6.03 3.64 -4.08
CA GLN A 214 7.31 4.33 -4.18
C GLN A 214 7.24 5.80 -3.76
N TRP A 215 6.11 6.46 -3.97
CA TRP A 215 5.93 7.88 -3.65
C TRP A 215 5.49 8.13 -2.20
N VAL A 216 4.72 7.22 -1.59
CA VAL A 216 4.12 7.42 -0.27
C VAL A 216 4.78 6.54 0.79
N LEU A 217 4.93 5.24 0.53
CA LEU A 217 5.49 4.29 1.52
C LEU A 217 7.03 4.28 1.50
N THR A 218 7.63 4.44 0.32
CA THR A 218 9.08 4.47 0.11
C THR A 218 9.54 5.87 -0.30
N TYR A 219 8.90 6.92 0.24
CA TYR A 219 9.32 8.31 0.03
C TYR A 219 10.75 8.48 0.56
N SER A 220 11.72 8.38 -0.34
CA SER A 220 13.14 8.31 -0.01
C SER A 220 13.79 9.69 0.01
N ASN A 221 14.88 9.85 0.77
CA ASN A 221 15.68 11.08 0.77
C ASN A 221 16.10 11.50 -0.64
N GLN A 222 16.35 10.54 -1.55
CA GLN A 222 16.72 10.84 -2.94
C GLN A 222 15.58 11.53 -3.72
N GLN A 223 14.32 11.15 -3.48
CA GLN A 223 13.17 11.79 -4.13
C GLN A 223 12.96 13.21 -3.61
N GLN A 224 13.19 13.45 -2.32
CA GLN A 224 13.17 14.78 -1.72
C GLN A 224 14.20 15.71 -2.38
N MET A 225 15.42 15.20 -2.57
CA MET A 225 16.49 15.96 -3.22
C MET A 225 16.19 16.24 -4.70
N ASN A 226 15.66 15.25 -5.44
CA ASN A 226 15.22 15.45 -6.83
C ASN A 226 14.07 16.47 -6.95
N LEU A 227 13.18 16.57 -5.96
CA LEU A 227 12.11 17.57 -5.96
C LEU A 227 12.68 18.98 -5.77
N LEU A 228 13.62 19.17 -4.85
CA LEU A 228 14.32 20.44 -4.67
C LEU A 228 15.01 20.88 -5.96
N GLU A 229 15.72 19.95 -6.60
CA GLU A 229 16.43 20.21 -7.86
C GLU A 229 15.46 20.61 -8.98
N ARG A 230 14.29 19.93 -9.09
CA ARG A 230 13.23 20.30 -10.05
C ARG A 230 12.60 21.67 -9.78
N LEU A 231 12.58 22.10 -8.51
CA LEU A 231 12.13 23.42 -8.10
C LEU A 231 13.22 24.49 -8.25
N GLY A 232 14.42 24.12 -8.71
CA GLY A 232 15.55 25.03 -8.91
C GLY A 232 16.37 25.31 -7.65
N PHE A 233 16.22 24.51 -6.60
CA PHE A 233 16.98 24.63 -5.36
C PHE A 233 18.09 23.57 -5.28
N GLU A 234 19.16 23.90 -4.56
CA GLU A 234 20.20 22.91 -4.27
C GLU A 234 19.62 21.75 -3.43
N PRO A 235 20.03 20.49 -3.71
CA PRO A 235 19.56 19.31 -2.98
C PRO A 235 20.18 19.23 -1.58
N ASP A 236 19.72 20.11 -0.69
CA ASP A 236 20.09 20.17 0.73
C ASP A 236 18.83 20.07 1.62
N TRP A 237 18.90 19.20 2.63
CA TRP A 237 17.85 19.00 3.62
C TRP A 237 17.54 20.29 4.42
N ARG A 238 18.50 21.20 4.56
CA ARG A 238 18.28 22.49 5.23
C ARG A 238 17.32 23.37 4.43
N VAL A 239 17.51 23.42 3.12
CA VAL A 239 16.64 24.17 2.21
C VAL A 239 15.23 23.58 2.24
N LEU A 240 15.11 22.25 2.24
CA LEU A 240 13.81 21.59 2.41
C LEU A 240 13.11 21.98 3.71
N GLY A 241 13.83 21.98 4.84
CA GLY A 241 13.30 22.37 6.14
C GLY A 241 12.79 23.81 6.17
N ILE A 242 13.53 24.73 5.54
CA ILE A 242 13.13 26.14 5.42
C ILE A 242 11.87 26.28 4.55
N LEU A 243 11.82 25.61 3.39
CA LEU A 243 10.65 25.66 2.51
C LEU A 243 9.40 25.09 3.18
N LEU A 244 9.53 24.00 3.93
CA LEU A 244 8.44 23.42 4.70
C LEU A 244 7.94 24.40 5.78
N ALA A 245 8.85 25.00 6.55
CA ALA A 245 8.50 25.98 7.57
C ALA A 245 7.79 27.21 6.96
N LEU A 246 8.24 27.67 5.79
CA LEU A 246 7.62 28.76 5.05
C LEU A 246 6.21 28.38 4.58
N ALA A 247 6.03 27.19 4.01
CA ALA A 247 4.73 26.71 3.56
C ALA A 247 3.73 26.60 4.73
N VAL A 248 4.13 26.03 5.85
CA VAL A 248 3.30 25.94 7.07
C VAL A 248 2.97 27.33 7.60
N SER A 249 3.94 28.25 7.61
CA SER A 249 3.73 29.63 8.06
C SER A 249 2.74 30.38 7.17
N ILE A 250 2.80 30.19 5.85
CA ILE A 250 1.85 30.78 4.90
C ILE A 250 0.44 30.24 5.15
N ILE A 251 0.29 28.93 5.32
CA ILE A 251 -1.01 28.31 5.62
C ILE A 251 -1.57 28.86 6.93
N ALA A 252 -0.76 28.92 7.99
CA ALA A 252 -1.15 29.48 9.28
C ALA A 252 -1.56 30.96 9.16
N ALA A 253 -0.82 31.77 8.39
CA ALA A 253 -1.15 33.17 8.14
C ALA A 253 -2.48 33.33 7.38
N VAL A 254 -2.71 32.52 6.34
CA VAL A 254 -3.98 32.51 5.59
C VAL A 254 -5.14 32.15 6.51
N LEU A 255 -5.01 31.10 7.31
CA LEU A 255 -6.02 30.69 8.29
C LEU A 255 -6.26 31.78 9.35
N ALA A 256 -5.20 32.43 9.84
CA ALA A 256 -5.31 33.55 10.77
C ALA A 256 -6.08 34.73 10.15
N VAL A 257 -5.75 35.11 8.91
CA VAL A 257 -6.46 36.18 8.18
C VAL A 257 -7.93 35.83 7.97
N VAL A 258 -8.24 34.61 7.55
CA VAL A 258 -9.62 34.14 7.35
C VAL A 258 -10.38 34.17 8.68
N SER A 259 -9.79 33.63 9.75
CA SER A 259 -10.39 33.61 11.09
C SER A 259 -10.64 35.02 11.63
N LEU A 260 -9.68 35.93 11.48
CA LEU A 260 -9.82 37.33 11.89
C LEU A 260 -10.89 38.06 11.08
N ARG A 261 -11.01 37.80 9.76
CA ARG A 261 -12.08 38.38 8.92
C ARG A 261 -13.47 37.95 9.39
N HIS A 262 -13.63 36.70 9.82
CA HIS A 262 -14.91 36.21 10.33
C HIS A 262 -15.32 36.85 11.67
N ARG A 263 -14.36 37.31 12.50
CA ARG A 263 -14.64 38.00 13.77
C ARG A 263 -15.12 39.45 13.61
N VAL A 264 -14.96 40.07 12.45
CA VAL A 264 -15.29 41.51 12.23
C VAL A 264 -16.72 41.74 11.72
N ARG A 265 -17.61 40.73 11.72
CA ARG A 265 -19.04 40.95 11.48
C ARG A 265 -19.67 41.73 12.65
N ARG A 266 -19.63 43.06 12.60
CA ARG A 266 -20.37 43.94 13.53
C ARG A 266 -21.86 43.73 13.31
N ASP A 267 -22.59 43.43 14.39
CA ASP A 267 -24.05 43.37 14.36
C ASP A 267 -24.62 44.74 13.93
N PRO A 268 -25.28 44.85 12.76
CA PRO A 268 -25.81 46.11 12.27
C PRO A 268 -26.90 46.70 13.16
N LEU A 269 -27.58 45.88 13.98
CA LEU A 269 -28.58 46.35 14.93
C LEU A 269 -27.92 47.01 16.15
N ALA A 270 -26.83 46.41 16.65
CA ALA A 270 -26.04 46.96 17.75
C ALA A 270 -25.43 48.32 17.42
N ASP A 271 -24.87 48.49 16.21
CA ASP A 271 -24.33 49.80 15.76
C ASP A 271 -25.43 50.88 15.68
N LEU A 272 -26.65 50.51 15.27
CA LEU A 272 -27.78 51.43 15.22
C LEU A 272 -28.30 51.83 16.61
N GLU A 273 -28.34 50.89 17.55
CA GLU A 273 -28.72 51.16 18.95
C GLU A 273 -27.75 52.15 19.60
N THR A 274 -26.43 51.92 19.44
CA THR A 274 -25.39 52.83 19.94
C THR A 274 -25.57 54.24 19.37
N ARG A 275 -25.79 54.37 18.06
CA ARG A 275 -26.03 55.69 17.42
C ARG A 275 -27.28 56.39 17.95
N PHE A 276 -28.34 55.65 18.25
CA PHE A 276 -29.57 56.22 18.82
C PHE A 276 -29.32 56.73 20.25
N ARG A 277 -28.66 55.94 21.10
CA ARG A 277 -28.27 56.35 22.47
C ARG A 277 -27.38 57.58 22.47
N THR A 278 -26.33 57.61 21.65
CA THR A 278 -25.45 58.81 21.53
C THR A 278 -26.24 60.05 21.10
N ARG A 279 -27.29 59.90 20.29
CA ARG A 279 -28.13 61.03 19.85
C ARG A 279 -29.03 61.55 20.98
N LEU A 280 -29.52 60.66 21.84
CA LEU A 280 -30.27 61.01 23.05
C LEU A 280 -29.36 61.69 24.08
N GLU A 281 -28.17 61.15 24.32
CA GLU A 281 -27.16 61.74 25.20
C GLU A 281 -26.77 63.15 24.78
N ARG A 282 -26.53 63.38 23.47
CA ARG A 282 -26.24 64.72 22.93
C ARG A 282 -27.39 65.71 23.11
N ALA A 283 -28.62 65.23 23.21
CA ALA A 283 -29.76 66.08 23.45
C ALA A 283 -29.98 66.37 24.94
N GLY A 284 -29.24 65.72 25.85
CA GLY A 284 -29.35 65.91 27.31
C GLY A 284 -30.04 64.77 28.05
N VAL A 285 -30.44 63.69 27.36
CA VAL A 285 -31.05 62.51 28.00
C VAL A 285 -29.95 61.59 28.56
N GLN A 286 -29.98 61.31 29.86
CA GLN A 286 -29.04 60.38 30.48
C GLN A 286 -29.36 58.92 30.10
N CYS A 287 -28.56 58.32 29.21
CA CYS A 287 -28.64 56.91 28.87
C CYS A 287 -27.59 56.13 29.67
N ARG A 288 -28.00 55.38 30.71
CA ARG A 288 -27.03 54.57 31.48
C ARG A 288 -26.69 53.30 30.70
N ALA A 289 -25.45 52.81 30.88
CA ALA A 289 -25.03 51.55 30.28
C ALA A 289 -25.86 50.35 30.77
N SER A 290 -26.43 50.43 31.98
CA SER A 290 -27.33 49.43 32.57
C SER A 290 -28.79 49.56 32.13
N ASP A 291 -29.16 50.61 31.38
CA ASP A 291 -30.54 50.78 30.94
C ASP A 291 -30.86 49.81 29.78
N GLY A 292 -31.72 48.82 30.06
CA GLY A 292 -32.36 48.02 29.01
C GLY A 292 -33.30 48.86 28.15
N LEU A 293 -33.65 48.39 26.95
CA LEU A 293 -34.51 49.12 25.99
C LEU A 293 -35.85 49.57 26.59
N ARG A 294 -36.45 48.75 27.46
CA ARG A 294 -37.69 49.09 28.17
C ARG A 294 -37.50 50.17 29.23
N ALA A 295 -36.41 50.10 30.00
CA ALA A 295 -36.08 51.11 31.00
C ALA A 295 -35.83 52.48 30.36
N LEU A 296 -35.11 52.49 29.23
CA LEU A 296 -34.92 53.70 28.42
C LEU A 296 -36.25 54.24 27.89
N ASN A 297 -37.16 53.38 27.42
CA ASN A 297 -38.48 53.81 26.95
C ASN A 297 -39.30 54.47 28.08
N SER A 298 -39.29 53.88 29.27
CA SER A 298 -39.98 54.44 30.45
C SER A 298 -39.41 55.79 30.88
N ARG A 299 -38.09 56.01 30.73
CA ARG A 299 -37.46 57.31 31.02
C ARG A 299 -37.85 58.36 29.99
N LEU A 300 -37.76 58.02 28.70
CA LEU A 300 -38.14 58.91 27.60
C LEU A 300 -39.62 59.30 27.65
N ALA A 301 -40.47 58.46 28.23
CA ALA A 301 -41.88 58.75 28.45
C ALA A 301 -42.12 59.98 29.33
N ASN A 302 -41.21 60.27 30.26
CA ASN A 302 -41.32 61.38 31.21
C ASN A 302 -40.57 62.63 30.74
N GLU A 303 -39.53 62.49 29.90
CA GLU A 303 -38.67 63.60 29.47
C GLU A 303 -39.07 64.22 28.11
N LEU A 304 -39.71 63.45 27.21
CA LEU A 304 -40.00 63.90 25.84
C LEU A 304 -41.44 64.40 25.65
N ALA A 305 -41.60 65.39 24.76
CA ALA A 305 -42.91 65.83 24.26
C ALA A 305 -43.67 64.67 23.58
N PRO A 306 -45.02 64.70 23.53
CA PRO A 306 -45.84 63.59 23.03
C PRO A 306 -45.45 63.08 21.62
N ALA A 307 -45.07 63.99 20.72
CA ALA A 307 -44.63 63.64 19.36
C ALA A 307 -43.28 62.90 19.35
N SER A 308 -42.29 63.41 20.08
CA SER A 308 -40.96 62.78 20.19
C SER A 308 -41.00 61.49 20.99
N ARG A 309 -41.87 61.38 21.99
CA ARG A 309 -42.12 60.15 22.75
C ARG A 309 -42.61 59.01 21.85
N LYS A 310 -43.62 59.27 21.02
CA LYS A 310 -44.19 58.26 20.11
C LYS A 310 -43.15 57.74 19.10
N ASP A 311 -42.32 58.62 18.56
CA ASP A 311 -41.26 58.23 17.64
C ASP A 311 -40.14 57.43 18.32
N ALA A 312 -39.75 57.82 19.54
CA ALA A 312 -38.77 57.08 20.34
C ALA A 312 -39.26 55.66 20.69
N GLU A 313 -40.53 55.54 21.09
CA GLU A 313 -41.15 54.27 21.41
C GLU A 313 -41.18 53.33 20.19
N LEU A 314 -41.50 53.85 19.00
CA LEU A 314 -41.49 53.07 17.76
C LEU A 314 -40.07 52.56 17.40
N ILE A 315 -39.04 53.35 17.68
CA ILE A 315 -37.64 52.96 17.47
C ILE A 315 -37.23 51.87 18.47
N LEU A 316 -37.54 52.04 19.76
CA LEU A 316 -37.19 51.10 20.83
C LEU A 316 -37.93 49.77 20.69
N ARG A 317 -39.23 49.79 20.36
CA ARG A 317 -39.99 48.57 20.05
C ARG A 317 -39.44 47.84 18.83
N ALA A 318 -38.94 48.56 17.84
CA ALA A 318 -38.28 47.94 16.68
C ALA A 318 -36.97 47.25 17.10
N PHE A 319 -36.12 47.90 17.91
CA PHE A 319 -34.92 47.25 18.46
C PHE A 319 -35.27 46.00 19.26
N GLU A 320 -36.27 46.08 20.14
CA GLU A 320 -36.71 44.96 20.96
C GLU A 320 -37.24 43.79 20.13
N ARG A 321 -38.10 44.08 19.15
CA ARG A 321 -38.65 43.07 18.23
C ARG A 321 -37.54 42.36 17.45
N TRP A 322 -36.55 43.07 16.94
CA TRP A 322 -35.50 42.44 16.13
C TRP A 322 -34.45 41.73 16.98
N ARG A 323 -34.24 42.14 18.23
CA ARG A 323 -33.25 41.56 19.14
C ARG A 323 -33.77 40.33 19.90
N TYR A 324 -35.06 40.29 20.24
CA TYR A 324 -35.66 39.24 21.09
C TYR A 324 -36.74 38.39 20.42
N SER A 325 -37.06 38.63 19.14
CA SER A 325 -37.95 37.72 18.39
C SER A 325 -37.22 36.44 17.97
N PRO A 326 -37.89 35.28 17.92
CA PRO A 326 -37.34 34.03 17.36
C PRO A 326 -36.83 34.17 15.92
N ALA A 327 -37.29 35.19 15.18
CA ALA A 327 -36.84 35.55 13.83
C ALA A 327 -35.54 36.39 13.79
N SER A 328 -34.85 36.58 14.92
CA SER A 328 -33.63 37.41 15.05
C SER A 328 -32.42 36.89 14.28
N VAL A 329 -32.46 35.65 13.79
CA VAL A 329 -31.35 35.00 13.08
C VAL A 329 -31.08 35.65 11.70
N ASN A 330 -32.08 36.32 11.09
CA ASN A 330 -31.91 37.05 9.82
C ASN A 330 -32.82 38.29 9.73
N VAL A 331 -32.37 39.43 10.28
CA VAL A 331 -33.09 40.71 10.12
C VAL A 331 -33.02 41.15 8.64
N PRO A 332 -34.16 41.36 7.95
CA PRO A 332 -34.14 41.76 6.55
C PRO A 332 -33.39 43.09 6.34
N PRO A 333 -32.50 43.22 5.33
CA PRO A 333 -31.77 44.46 5.07
C PRO A 333 -32.69 45.67 4.85
N ALA A 334 -33.91 45.46 4.34
CA ALA A 334 -34.92 46.51 4.21
C ALA A 334 -35.43 47.04 5.56
N ALA A 335 -35.57 46.19 6.58
CA ALA A 335 -35.98 46.58 7.93
C ALA A 335 -34.90 47.42 8.62
N ILE A 336 -33.62 47.02 8.48
CA ILE A 336 -32.46 47.78 8.99
C ILE A 336 -32.40 49.17 8.31
N ARG A 337 -32.61 49.24 6.98
CA ARG A 337 -32.67 50.53 6.26
C ARG A 337 -33.78 51.45 6.77
N ARG A 338 -34.98 50.91 7.00
CA ARG A 338 -36.12 51.67 7.56
C ARG A 338 -35.84 52.17 8.97
N LEU A 339 -35.28 51.32 9.83
CA LEU A 339 -34.91 51.70 11.20
C LEU A 339 -33.81 52.78 11.21
N ARG A 340 -32.78 52.63 10.37
CA ARG A 340 -31.73 53.64 10.18
C ARG A 340 -32.30 54.99 9.73
N ALA A 341 -33.27 54.99 8.80
CA ALA A 341 -33.93 56.23 8.36
C ALA A 341 -34.72 56.89 9.49
N ARG A 342 -35.42 56.11 10.33
CA ARG A 342 -36.15 56.62 11.50
C ARG A 342 -35.21 57.21 12.55
N VAL A 343 -34.15 56.50 12.94
CA VAL A 343 -33.13 57.01 13.87
C VAL A 343 -32.48 58.31 13.36
N ARG A 344 -32.24 58.43 12.05
CA ARG A 344 -31.70 59.66 11.44
C ARG A 344 -32.69 60.84 11.48
N ARG A 345 -33.98 60.58 11.32
CA ARG A 345 -35.05 61.61 11.31
C ARG A 345 -35.53 61.98 12.71
N PHE A 346 -35.21 61.18 13.72
CA PHE A 346 -35.58 61.43 15.10
C PHE A 346 -35.02 62.78 15.60
N ARG A 347 -35.93 63.64 16.07
CA ARG A 347 -35.63 64.93 16.69
C ARG A 347 -36.14 64.91 18.12
N VAL A 348 -35.25 65.25 19.04
CA VAL A 348 -35.57 65.37 20.46
C VAL A 348 -36.29 66.70 20.68
N ARG A 349 -37.48 66.64 21.28
CA ARG A 349 -38.23 67.78 21.80
C ARG A 349 -38.65 67.40 23.22
N PHE A 350 -38.30 68.25 24.17
CA PHE A 350 -38.65 68.06 25.57
C PHE A 350 -40.12 68.47 25.79
N ALA A 351 -40.77 67.86 26.78
CA ALA A 351 -42.05 68.36 27.25
C ALA A 351 -41.82 69.76 27.87
N ASP A 352 -42.73 70.70 27.59
CA ASP A 352 -42.70 72.03 28.17
C ASP A 352 -42.95 72.01 29.69
#